data_AF-A0A530QQ87-F1
#
_entry.id   AF-A0A530QQ87-F1
#
_cell.length_a   1.000
_cell.length_b   1.000
_cell.length_c   1.000
_cell.angle_alpha   90.00
_cell.angle_beta   90.00
_cell.angle_gamma   90.00
#
_symmetry.space_group_name_H-M   'P 1'
#
loop_
_entity.id
_entity.type
_entity.pdbx_description
1 polymer ?
#
loop_
_entity_poly.entity_id
_entity_poly.type
_entity_poly.pdbx_seq_one_letter_code
_entity_poly.pdbx_strand_id
1 'polypeptide(L)'
;FAAMKSMLRDADRLELDFHSVGYRPTPIDGFPIIGRAEGLSGLYVAVMHSGITLAPAVGLFAAREILDDARDPLLEPYGLTRFAQ
;
A
#
# COMPACT_ATOMS: atom_id res chain seq x y z
N PHE A 1 7.56 15.16 -20.85
CA PHE A 1 8.44 14.13 -21.45
C PHE A 1 9.90 14.59 -21.61
N ALA A 2 10.19 15.87 -21.90
CA ALA A 2 11.57 16.38 -22.03
C ALA A 2 12.50 16.06 -20.83
N ALA A 3 12.02 16.25 -19.60
CA ALA A 3 12.79 15.91 -18.40
C ALA A 3 13.16 14.42 -18.28
N MET A 4 12.33 13.51 -18.81
CA MET A 4 12.63 12.08 -18.85
C MET A 4 13.71 11.79 -19.91
N LYS A 5 13.62 12.40 -21.10
CA LYS A 5 14.63 12.23 -22.16
C LYS A 5 16.02 12.64 -21.70
N SER A 6 16.14 13.72 -20.92
CA SER A 6 17.45 14.17 -20.40
C SER A 6 18.08 13.22 -19.38
N MET A 7 17.33 12.24 -18.84
CA MET A 7 17.83 11.23 -17.92
C MET A 7 18.37 9.97 -18.62
N LEU A 8 18.20 9.86 -19.95
CA LEU A 8 18.53 8.66 -20.73
C LEU A 8 19.54 8.99 -21.84
N ARG A 9 20.39 8.02 -22.18
CA ARG A 9 21.29 8.12 -23.35
C ARG A 9 20.51 7.78 -24.62
N ASP A 10 20.86 8.43 -25.73
CA ASP A 10 20.32 8.18 -27.07
C ASP A 10 18.78 8.25 -27.17
N ALA A 11 18.17 9.15 -26.40
CA ALA A 11 16.72 9.29 -26.24
C ALA A 11 16.01 10.10 -27.35
N ASP A 12 16.74 10.51 -28.39
CA ASP A 12 16.25 11.44 -29.42
C ASP A 12 14.99 10.91 -30.11
N ARG A 13 14.97 9.60 -30.38
CA ARG A 13 13.87 8.90 -31.06
C ARG A 13 12.73 8.46 -30.15
N LEU A 14 12.82 8.68 -28.83
CA LEU A 14 11.71 8.32 -27.93
C LEU A 14 10.53 9.26 -28.13
N GLU A 15 9.33 8.71 -28.12
CA GLU A 15 8.08 9.47 -28.18
C GLU A 15 7.18 9.01 -27.03
N LEU A 16 6.35 9.93 -26.52
CA LEU A 16 5.33 9.55 -25.54
C LEU A 16 4.16 8.95 -26.32
N ASP A 17 3.90 7.67 -26.12
CA ASP A 17 2.74 7.00 -26.69
C ASP A 17 1.48 7.32 -25.88
N PHE A 18 1.41 6.84 -24.63
CA PHE A 18 0.29 7.12 -23.74
C PHE A 18 0.74 7.32 -22.28
N HIS A 19 -0.16 7.88 -21.48
CA HIS A 19 -0.05 7.86 -20.03
C HIS A 19 -1.43 7.65 -19.40
N SER A 20 -1.41 7.13 -18.18
CA SER A 20 -2.60 7.03 -17.33
C SER A 20 -2.27 7.62 -15.95
N VAL A 21 -3.33 8.01 -15.23
CA VAL A 21 -3.23 8.52 -13.86
C VAL A 21 -3.93 7.54 -12.94
N GLY A 22 -3.22 7.09 -11.91
CA GLY A 22 -3.76 6.24 -10.85
C GLY A 22 -3.76 6.98 -9.52
N TYR A 23 -4.90 6.94 -8.82
CA TYR A 23 -4.98 7.41 -7.44
C TYR A 23 -4.27 6.41 -6.53
N ARG A 24 -3.41 6.93 -5.66
CA ARG A 24 -2.67 6.13 -4.70
C ARG A 24 -3.48 6.08 -3.39
N PRO A 25 -3.73 4.89 -2.83
CA PRO A 25 -4.32 4.78 -1.52
C PRO A 25 -3.27 5.12 -0.46
N THR A 26 -3.08 6.42 -0.20
CA THR A 26 -2.16 6.93 0.82
C THR A 26 -2.98 7.41 2.02
N PRO A 27 -2.93 6.71 3.16
CA PRO A 27 -3.51 7.18 4.41
C PRO A 27 -2.98 8.55 4.81
N ILE A 28 -3.74 9.29 5.63
CA ILE A 28 -3.45 10.70 5.94
C ILE A 28 -2.11 10.90 6.67
N ASP A 29 -1.63 9.88 7.36
CA ASP A 29 -0.33 9.86 8.04
C ASP A 29 0.81 9.29 7.17
N GLY A 30 0.51 8.86 5.94
CA GLY A 30 1.46 8.27 5.01
C GLY A 30 1.81 6.80 5.28
N PHE A 31 1.25 6.16 6.31
CA PHE A 31 1.58 4.77 6.70
C PHE A 31 0.47 3.78 6.34
N PRO A 32 0.78 2.48 6.13
CA PRO A 32 -0.23 1.45 5.89
C PRO A 32 -1.31 1.37 6.98
N ILE A 33 -2.54 1.02 6.62
CA ILE A 33 -3.61 0.62 7.55
C ILE A 33 -3.85 -0.87 7.36
N ILE A 34 -3.49 -1.67 8.35
CA ILE A 34 -3.52 -3.13 8.31
C ILE A 34 -4.09 -3.68 9.63
N GLY A 35 -5.23 -4.35 9.54
CA GLY A 35 -5.84 -5.02 10.69
C GLY A 35 -7.36 -5.05 10.64
N ARG A 36 -7.96 -5.64 11.68
CA ARG A 36 -9.41 -5.67 11.88
C ARG A 36 -9.94 -4.26 12.17
N ALA A 37 -11.11 -3.93 11.62
CA ALA A 37 -11.81 -2.70 11.97
C ALA A 37 -12.59 -2.93 13.27
N GLU A 38 -12.22 -2.20 14.33
CA GLU A 38 -12.93 -2.27 15.61
C GLU A 38 -14.41 -1.91 15.43
N GLY A 39 -15.29 -2.63 16.14
CA GLY A 39 -16.74 -2.44 16.05
C GLY A 39 -17.42 -3.00 14.79
N LEU A 40 -16.66 -3.47 13.79
CA LEU A 40 -17.20 -4.03 12.54
C LEU A 40 -16.73 -5.49 12.35
N SER A 41 -17.55 -6.42 12.85
CA SER A 41 -17.25 -7.86 12.74
C SER A 41 -17.07 -8.30 11.28
N GLY A 42 -15.99 -9.03 11.03
CA GLY A 42 -15.65 -9.55 9.71
C GLY A 42 -14.92 -8.58 8.76
N LEU A 43 -14.76 -7.30 9.11
CA LEU A 43 -14.03 -6.35 8.29
C LEU A 43 -12.52 -6.35 8.63
N TYR A 44 -11.70 -6.64 7.63
CA TYR A 44 -10.24 -6.51 7.67
C TYR A 44 -9.79 -5.49 6.62
N VAL A 45 -8.91 -4.57 7.01
CA VAL A 45 -8.40 -3.50 6.15
C VAL A 45 -6.94 -3.76 5.84
N ALA A 46 -6.55 -3.59 4.57
CA ALA A 46 -5.15 -3.61 4.12
C ALA A 46 -4.97 -2.54 3.04
N VAL A 47 -4.68 -1.30 3.46
CA VAL A 47 -4.61 -0.11 2.59
C VAL A 47 -3.24 0.54 2.71
N MET A 48 -2.53 0.71 1.60
CA MET A 48 -1.18 1.29 1.61
C MET A 48 -0.71 1.79 0.24
N HIS A 49 0.14 2.82 0.24
CA HIS A 49 0.79 3.32 -0.97
C HIS A 49 1.70 2.26 -1.63
N SER A 50 2.47 1.52 -0.83
CA SER A 50 3.43 0.50 -1.29
C SER A 50 2.82 -0.89 -1.49
N GLY A 51 1.53 -0.96 -1.87
CA GLY A 51 0.76 -2.21 -1.88
C GLY A 51 1.37 -3.32 -2.72
N ILE A 52 1.83 -3.00 -3.93
CA ILE A 52 2.47 -3.98 -4.82
C ILE A 52 3.74 -4.56 -4.19
N THR A 53 4.60 -3.71 -3.65
CA THR A 53 5.87 -4.12 -3.06
C THR A 53 5.69 -4.98 -1.81
N LEU A 54 4.71 -4.64 -0.97
CA LEU A 54 4.49 -5.28 0.32
C LEU A 54 3.47 -6.43 0.29
N ALA A 55 2.76 -6.63 -0.82
CA ALA A 55 1.70 -7.62 -0.95
C ALA A 55 2.09 -9.03 -0.48
N PRO A 56 3.28 -9.59 -0.80
CA PRO A 56 3.65 -10.93 -0.33
C PRO A 56 3.73 -11.03 1.20
N ALA A 57 4.31 -10.03 1.86
CA ALA A 57 4.47 -10.03 3.31
C ALA A 57 3.13 -9.75 4.01
N VAL A 58 2.41 -8.72 3.57
CA VAL A 58 1.12 -8.34 4.16
C VAL A 58 0.08 -9.43 3.96
N GLY A 59 0.05 -10.09 2.80
CA GLY A 59 -0.86 -11.21 2.56
C GLY A 59 -0.62 -12.37 3.54
N LEU A 60 0.65 -12.69 3.82
CA LEU A 60 1.01 -13.71 4.81
C LEU A 60 0.59 -13.31 6.24
N PHE A 61 0.87 -12.07 6.65
CA PHE A 61 0.50 -11.58 7.98
C PHE A 61 -1.01 -11.49 8.16
N ALA A 62 -1.72 -10.96 7.16
CA ALA A 62 -3.17 -10.89 7.18
C ALA A 62 -3.81 -12.28 7.24
N ALA A 63 -3.31 -13.26 6.49
CA ALA A 63 -3.82 -14.63 6.55
C ALA A 63 -3.69 -15.24 7.95
N ARG A 64 -2.52 -15.08 8.59
CA ARG A 64 -2.29 -15.57 9.97
C ARG A 64 -3.17 -14.88 11.00
N GLU A 65 -3.30 -13.55 10.90
CA GLU A 65 -4.16 -12.80 11.80
C GLU A 65 -5.65 -13.12 11.60
N ILE A 66 -6.08 -13.36 10.35
CA ILE A 66 -7.47 -13.67 10.02
C ILE A 66 -7.85 -15.09 10.48
N LEU A 67 -7.00 -16.08 10.20
CA LEU A 67 -7.29 -17.51 10.43
C LEU A 67 -6.97 -17.96 11.86
N ASP A 68 -5.86 -17.46 12.42
CA ASP A 68 -5.28 -18.00 13.65
C ASP A 68 -5.23 -16.96 14.79
N ASP A 69 -5.73 -15.75 14.55
CA ASP A 69 -5.63 -14.61 15.48
C ASP A 69 -4.18 -14.25 15.86
N ALA A 70 -3.23 -14.62 15.00
CA ALA A 70 -1.80 -14.45 15.21
C ALA A 70 -1.29 -13.18 14.50
N ARG A 71 -1.42 -12.03 15.17
CA ARG A 71 -0.91 -10.74 14.67
C ARG A 71 0.62 -10.70 14.69
N ASP A 72 1.22 -10.29 13.58
CA ASP A 72 2.67 -10.11 13.49
C ASP A 72 3.09 -8.80 14.18
N PRO A 73 4.13 -8.80 15.05
CA PRO A 73 4.59 -7.59 15.73
C PRO A 73 4.94 -6.42 14.79
N LEU A 74 5.31 -6.69 13.54
CA LEU A 74 5.57 -5.64 12.54
C LEU A 74 4.31 -4.86 12.17
N LEU A 75 3.12 -5.41 12.40
CA LEU A 75 1.84 -4.75 12.12
C LEU A 75 1.35 -3.85 13.25
N GLU A 76 1.91 -3.94 14.46
CA GLU A 76 1.45 -3.16 15.63
C GLU A 76 1.30 -1.65 15.35
N PRO A 77 2.26 -0.95 14.70
CA PRO A 77 2.13 0.48 14.42
C PRO A 77 1.09 0.81 13.35
N TYR A 78 0.61 -0.18 12.60
CA TYR A 78 -0.19 -0.02 11.39
C TYR A 78 -1.66 -0.38 11.59
N GLY A 79 -2.12 -0.58 12.83
CA GLY A 79 -3.52 -0.77 13.17
C GLY A 79 -4.39 0.46 12.88
N LEU A 80 -5.71 0.24 12.76
CA LEU A 80 -6.70 1.30 12.54
C LEU A 80 -6.87 2.20 13.78
N THR A 81 -6.58 1.66 14.96
CA THR A 81 -6.69 2.30 16.29
C THR A 81 -5.87 3.56 16.46
N ARG A 82 -4.86 3.77 15.61
CA ARG A 82 -4.03 4.98 15.63
C ARG A 82 -4.77 6.23 15.13
N PHE A 83 -5.91 6.07 14.48
CA PHE A 83 -6.79 7.17 14.10
C PHE A 83 -7.98 7.22 15.06
N ALA A 84 -8.42 8.44 15.40
CA ALA A 84 -9.72 8.61 16.04
C ALA A 84 -10.81 8.16 15.05
N GLN A 85 -11.61 7.18 15.44
CA GLN A 85 -12.82 6.77 14.73
C GLN A 85 -13.99 7.70 15.04
#